data_AF-A0A524PQ07-F1
#
_entry.id   AF-A0A524PQ07-F1
#
_cell.length_a   1.000
_cell.length_b   1.000
_cell.length_c   1.000
_cell.angle_alpha   90.00
_cell.angle_beta   90.00
_cell.angle_gamma   90.00
#
_symmetry.space_group_name_H-M   'P 1'
#
loop_
_entity.id
_entity.type
_entity.pdbx_description
1 polymer ?
#
loop_
_entity_poly.entity_id
_entity_poly.type
_entity_poly.pdbx_seq_one_letter_code
_entity_poly.pdbx_strand_id
1 'polypeptide(L)'
;MDLLANLKAQFRQGSSLLKLIYINTALFLFFVILKIVGTLFNAEDIESTILGYLAAPASLDRLISRPWTVFTYMFLHLEFFHLLFNMLWL
;
A
#
# COMPACT_ATOMS: atom_id res chain seq x y z
N MET A 1 1.07 -27.19 12.58
CA MET A 1 2.04 -26.13 12.23
C MET A 1 1.30 -24.80 12.29
N ASP A 2 1.73 -23.88 13.15
CA ASP A 2 1.07 -22.57 13.28
C ASP A 2 1.62 -21.62 12.19
N LEU A 3 0.77 -21.32 11.20
CA LEU A 3 1.09 -20.44 10.07
C LEU A 3 1.49 -19.04 10.55
N LEU A 4 0.78 -18.52 11.56
CA LEU A 4 1.00 -17.17 12.09
C LEU A 4 2.35 -17.09 12.82
N ALA A 5 2.69 -18.11 13.60
CA ALA A 5 3.98 -18.19 14.26
C ALA A 5 5.14 -18.22 13.26
N ASN A 6 4.99 -18.97 12.16
CA ASN A 6 6.00 -19.04 11.10
C ASN A 6 6.17 -17.72 10.34
N LEU A 7 5.07 -17.06 9.95
CA LEU A 7 5.11 -15.74 9.30
C LEU A 7 5.76 -14.69 10.22
N LYS A 8 5.42 -14.71 11.51
CA LYS A 8 6.02 -13.81 12.51
C LYS A 8 7.51 -14.07 12.69
N ALA A 9 7.94 -15.33 12.72
CA ALA A 9 9.36 -15.69 12.81
C ALA A 9 10.13 -15.23 11.57
N GLN A 10 9.59 -15.48 10.37
CA GLN A 10 10.20 -15.05 9.10
C GLN A 10 10.29 -13.52 9.00
N PHE A 11 9.25 -12.79 9.40
CA PHE A 11 9.31 -11.32 9.39
C PHE A 11 10.35 -10.77 10.39
N ARG A 12 10.51 -11.39 11.56
CA ARG A 12 11.50 -10.97 12.56
C ARG A 12 12.94 -11.27 12.13
N GLN A 13 13.17 -12.43 11.53
CA GLN A 13 14.50 -12.90 11.13
C GLN A 13 14.87 -12.48 9.70
N GLY A 14 13.91 -12.03 8.90
CA GLY A 14 14.09 -11.65 7.52
C GLY A 14 14.85 -10.35 7.33
N SER A 15 15.44 -10.21 6.13
CA SER A 15 16.14 -9.00 5.69
C SER A 15 15.18 -7.80 5.59
N SER A 16 15.75 -6.59 5.51
CA SER A 16 14.96 -5.37 5.26
C SER A 16 14.13 -5.48 3.98
N LEU A 17 14.63 -6.17 2.96
CA LEU A 17 13.91 -6.49 1.73
C LEU A 17 12.63 -7.28 2.01
N LEU A 18 12.72 -8.37 2.78
CA LEU A 18 11.54 -9.19 3.10
C LEU A 18 10.48 -8.37 3.84
N LYS A 19 10.90 -7.49 4.75
CA LYS A 19 9.99 -6.60 5.47
C LYS A 19 9.28 -5.62 4.54
N LEU A 20 10.00 -5.06 3.57
CA LEU A 20 9.41 -4.17 2.55
C LEU A 20 8.40 -4.91 1.68
N ILE A 21 8.68 -6.16 1.29
CA ILE A 21 7.74 -6.99 0.53
C ILE A 21 6.44 -7.20 1.32
N TYR A 22 6.56 -7.54 2.61
CA TYR A 22 5.40 -7.75 3.49
C TYR A 22 4.58 -6.46 3.64
N ILE A 23 5.23 -5.31 3.84
CA ILE A 23 4.55 -4.02 4.00
C ILE A 23 3.81 -3.62 2.72
N ASN A 24 4.47 -3.68 1.56
CA ASN A 24 3.85 -3.35 0.27
C ASN A 24 2.66 -4.27 -0.05
N THR A 25 2.81 -5.56 0.22
CA THR A 25 1.73 -6.55 0.02
C THR A 25 0.55 -6.29 0.94
N ALA A 26 0.80 -6.01 2.23
CA ALA A 26 -0.25 -5.72 3.19
C ALA A 26 -1.02 -4.43 2.83
N LEU A 27 -0.32 -3.38 2.42
CA LEU A 27 -0.94 -2.13 1.97
C LEU A 27 -1.78 -2.34 0.71
N PHE A 28 -1.26 -3.06 -0.28
CA PHE A 28 -2.04 -3.41 -1.48
C PHE A 28 -3.34 -4.14 -1.12
N LEU A 29 -3.27 -5.17 -0.27
CA LEU A 29 -4.45 -5.90 0.18
C LEU A 29 -5.45 -4.99 0.91
N PHE A 30 -4.96 -4.08 1.75
CA PHE A 30 -5.81 -3.11 2.43
C PHE A 30 -6.61 -2.24 1.44
N PHE A 31 -5.98 -1.69 0.39
CA PHE A 31 -6.67 -0.90 -0.63
C PHE A 31 -7.66 -1.72 -1.45
N VAL A 32 -7.32 -2.96 -1.80
CA VAL A 32 -8.25 -3.86 -2.50
C VAL A 32 -9.47 -4.15 -1.64
N ILE A 33 -9.30 -4.38 -0.33
CA ILE A 33 -10.41 -4.58 0.59
C ILE A 33 -11.27 -3.31 0.69
N LEU A 34 -10.65 -2.14 0.85
CA LEU A 34 -11.38 -0.87 0.88
C LEU A 34 -12.20 -0.64 -0.39
N LYS A 35 -11.64 -0.93 -1.56
CA LYS A 35 -12.34 -0.86 -2.85
C LYS A 35 -13.54 -1.79 -2.88
N ILE A 36 -13.36 -3.06 -2.52
CA ILE A 36 -14.45 -4.05 -2.50
C ILE A 36 -15.56 -3.60 -1.55
N VAL A 37 -15.21 -3.18 -0.34
CA VAL A 37 -16.17 -2.66 0.65
C VAL A 37 -16.88 -1.42 0.10
N GLY A 38 -16.14 -0.45 -0.45
CA GLY A 38 -16.69 0.75 -1.07
C GLY A 38 -17.73 0.41 -2.14
N THR A 39 -17.42 -0.49 -3.06
CA THR A 39 -18.34 -0.97 -4.09
C THR A 39 -19.58 -1.64 -3.49
N LEU A 40 -19.43 -2.51 -2.48
CA LEU A 40 -20.56 -3.19 -1.84
C LEU A 40 -21.54 -2.23 -1.16
N PHE A 41 -21.06 -1.10 -0.65
CA PHE A 41 -21.88 -0.09 0.04
C PHE A 41 -22.23 1.13 -0.83
N ASN A 42 -21.98 1.10 -2.16
CA ASN A 42 -22.14 2.25 -3.07
C ASN A 42 -21.36 3.50 -2.62
N ALA A 43 -20.22 3.31 -1.96
CA ALA A 43 -19.33 4.35 -1.46
C ALA A 43 -18.01 4.34 -2.24
N GLU A 44 -18.11 4.40 -3.57
CA GLU A 44 -16.96 4.33 -4.50
C GLU A 44 -15.96 5.48 -4.28
N ASP A 45 -16.43 6.62 -3.75
CA ASP A 45 -15.61 7.79 -3.45
C ASP A 45 -14.65 7.61 -2.27
N ILE A 46 -14.83 6.57 -1.45
CA ILE A 46 -13.95 6.32 -0.29
C ILE A 46 -12.52 6.04 -0.78
N GLU A 47 -12.38 5.18 -1.80
CA GLU A 47 -11.07 4.85 -2.37
C GLU A 47 -10.40 6.09 -2.96
N SER A 48 -11.13 6.84 -3.80
CA SER A 48 -10.59 8.03 -4.48
C SER A 48 -10.19 9.12 -3.49
N THR A 49 -10.96 9.30 -2.41
CA THR A 49 -10.66 10.24 -1.34
C THR A 49 -9.37 9.86 -0.62
N ILE A 50 -9.24 8.61 -0.19
CA ILE A 50 -8.04 8.13 0.54
C ILE A 50 -6.81 8.23 -0.37
N LEU A 51 -6.92 7.80 -1.63
CA LEU A 51 -5.85 7.93 -2.62
C LEU A 51 -5.43 9.38 -2.81
N GLY A 52 -6.36 10.33 -2.85
CA GLY A 52 -6.05 11.76 -2.96
C GLY A 52 -5.20 12.33 -1.81
N TYR A 53 -5.19 11.70 -0.64
CA TYR A 53 -4.37 12.11 0.51
C TYR A 53 -3.03 11.38 0.61
N LEU A 54 -2.87 10.25 -0.07
CA LEU A 54 -1.67 9.42 0.00
C LEU A 54 -0.82 9.50 -1.28
N ALA A 55 -1.45 9.75 -2.43
CA ALA A 55 -0.75 9.94 -3.70
C ALA A 55 -0.05 11.30 -3.72
N ALA A 56 1.12 11.34 -4.34
CA ALA A 56 1.87 12.58 -4.52
C ALA A 56 1.12 13.54 -5.47
N PRO A 57 0.73 14.75 -5.02
CA PRO A 57 0.07 15.71 -5.88
C PRO A 57 1.08 16.34 -6.85
N ALA A 58 0.65 16.61 -8.09
CA ALA A 58 1.50 17.23 -9.11
C ALA A 58 1.85 18.71 -8.82
N SER A 59 1.02 19.40 -8.03
CA SER A 59 1.21 20.81 -7.65
C SER A 59 2.05 20.92 -6.38
N LEU A 60 3.11 21.74 -6.42
CA LEU A 60 4.01 21.97 -5.28
C LEU A 60 3.28 22.51 -4.04
N ASP A 61 2.34 23.43 -4.23
CA ASP A 61 1.51 24.01 -3.17
C ASP A 61 0.74 22.93 -2.38
N ARG A 62 0.21 21.91 -3.08
CA ARG A 62 -0.42 20.76 -2.40
C ARG A 62 0.60 19.78 -1.80
N LEU A 63 1.79 19.67 -2.38
CA LEU A 63 2.86 18.83 -1.83
C LEU A 63 3.37 19.40 -0.50
N ILE A 64 3.50 20.72 -0.38
CA ILE A 64 3.91 21.41 0.86
C ILE A 64 2.87 21.21 1.98
N SER A 65 1.58 21.24 1.65
CA SER A 65 0.52 20.99 2.63
C SER A 65 0.34 19.51 2.98
N ARG A 66 0.87 18.60 2.16
CA ARG A 66 0.80 17.14 2.36
C ARG A 66 2.18 16.49 2.20
N PRO A 67 3.17 16.84 3.03
CA PRO A 67 4.56 16.41 2.83
C PRO A 67 4.74 14.89 2.97
N TRP A 68 3.86 14.21 3.71
CA TRP A 68 3.88 12.75 3.83
C TRP A 68 3.65 12.04 2.50
N THR A 69 3.05 12.69 1.50
CA THR A 69 2.81 12.06 0.20
C THR A 69 4.10 11.68 -0.53
N VAL A 70 5.24 12.27 -0.17
CA VAL A 70 6.58 11.88 -0.66
C VAL A 70 6.98 10.48 -0.20
N PHE A 71 6.48 10.03 0.93
CA PHE A 71 6.74 8.67 1.42
C PHE A 71 5.59 7.73 1.11
N THR A 72 4.35 8.17 1.31
CA THR A 72 3.19 7.28 1.14
C THR A 72 3.00 6.85 -0.31
N TYR A 73 3.34 7.70 -1.28
CA TYR A 73 3.22 7.32 -2.70
C TYR A 73 4.09 6.11 -3.06
N MET A 74 5.23 5.90 -2.40
CA MET A 74 6.14 4.79 -2.69
C MET A 74 5.53 3.41 -2.39
N PHE A 75 4.52 3.37 -1.52
CA PHE A 75 3.85 2.14 -1.12
C PHE A 75 2.48 1.96 -1.78
N LEU A 76 2.00 2.95 -2.52
CA LEU A 76 0.71 2.88 -3.21
C LEU A 76 0.84 2.12 -4.52
N HIS A 77 0.10 1.01 -4.60
CA HIS A 77 0.01 0.20 -5.80
C HIS A 77 -1.48 0.00 -6.12
N LEU A 78 -1.92 0.51 -7.27
CA LEU A 78 -3.34 0.45 -7.67
C LEU A 78 -3.69 -0.83 -8.44
N GLU A 79 -2.68 -1.48 -9.01
CA GLU A 79 -2.85 -2.66 -9.86
C GLU A 79 -1.90 -3.76 -9.41
N PHE A 80 -2.35 -5.02 -9.60
CA PHE A 80 -1.58 -6.19 -9.21
C PHE A 80 -0.24 -6.27 -9.93
N PHE A 81 -0.19 -6.02 -11.25
CA PHE A 81 1.06 -6.09 -12.01
C PHE A 81 2.05 -5.00 -11.58
N HIS A 82 1.57 -3.81 -11.22
CA HIS A 82 2.42 -2.75 -10.67
C HIS A 82 3.10 -3.21 -9.38
N LEU A 83 2.36 -3.81 -8.44
CA LEU A 83 2.94 -4.38 -7.22
C LEU A 83 3.93 -5.51 -7.55
N LEU A 84 3.54 -6.45 -8.42
CA LEU A 84 4.34 -7.62 -8.76
C LEU A 84 5.72 -7.22 -9.28
N PHE A 85 5.79 -6.32 -10.26
CA PHE A 85 7.06 -5.91 -10.83
C PHE A 85 7.89 -5.05 -9.86
N ASN A 86 7.25 -4.27 -8.98
CA ASN A 86 7.96 -3.54 -7.93
C ASN A 86 8.70 -4.52 -7.00
N MET A 87 8.05 -5.61 -6.58
CA MET A 87 8.65 -6.61 -5.70
C MET A 87 9.73 -7.46 -6.38
N LEU A 88 9.65 -7.66 -7.70
CA LEU A 88 10.67 -8.40 -8.46
C LEU A 88 11.94 -7.58 -8.72
N TRP A 89 11.83 -6.25 -8.75
CA TRP A 89 12.95 -5.34 -8.99
C TRP A 89 13.63 -4.85 -7.69
N LEU A 90 12.97 -5.01 -6.54
CA LEU A 90 13.42 -4.57 -5.22
C LEU A 90 14.64 -5.36 -4.73
#